data_AF-A0A7X7EYK1-F1
#
_entry.id   AF-A0A7X7EYK1-F1
#
_cell.length_a   1.000
_cell.length_b   1.000
_cell.length_c   1.000
_cell.angle_alpha   90.00
_cell.angle_beta   90.00
_cell.angle_gamma   90.00
#
_symmetry.space_group_name_H-M   'P 1'
#
loop_
_entity.id
_entity.type
_entity.pdbx_description
1 polymer ?
#
loop_
_entity_poly.entity_id
_entity_poly.type
_entity_poly.pdbx_seq_one_letter_code
_entity_poly.pdbx_strand_id
1 'polypeptide(L)'
;MKNKNRTSLKRTALIILPLFLLSLFLLSSCKEEPLVEDPYFSIEGDPTGLTVDKASKTEVYVVRSNRPWQIVNKEGADWVKAFPDKGEDDGIFKIIVDANETFDPRISNFAFVVDGEEQPVLFRVEQAGNLPYITLPDAVSIPAAGGEFFVDVVSNVAWTYSLSDETWLSEVSVTSQKITFNAEENESIDPREVTLTVTATNYPTVVETVTLSQSPGTVVLEEDFSWLAYGSAVFYTTGGETRIDKWTPEQLDMGWTSTINTVDGSGSTAMLYARTGFVKLGKTSYGGDLISPALSKLEGTQTVTVTFKAIPYMTKAGTMDDNVLKVSVIGPGTVSQEQFIIDNWPVYPEDEGTHTDYCIGMWSAPEATRTFTITGATAETQIKFLGNDYDLRPTVVTINKNRIFLDDIKVEIVLP
;
A
#
# COMPACT_ATOMS: atom_id res chain seq x y z
N MET A 1 13.14 -66.80 72.11
CA MET A 1 12.71 -65.96 73.26
C MET A 1 13.90 -65.12 73.72
N LYS A 2 13.64 -63.87 74.13
CA LYS A 2 14.50 -62.90 74.85
C LYS A 2 15.97 -63.28 75.22
N ASN A 3 16.87 -62.37 74.79
CA ASN A 3 17.89 -61.66 75.59
C ASN A 3 19.13 -62.37 76.21
N LYS A 4 20.29 -61.82 75.82
CA LYS A 4 21.37 -61.21 76.65
C LYS A 4 22.25 -62.06 77.60
N ASN A 5 23.54 -61.66 77.55
CA ASN A 5 24.52 -61.52 78.65
C ASN A 5 25.18 -62.79 79.24
N ARG A 6 26.42 -62.76 79.79
CA ARG A 6 27.65 -61.91 79.64
C ARG A 6 28.79 -62.55 80.49
N THR A 7 30.02 -62.01 80.46
CA THR A 7 31.19 -62.27 81.38
C THR A 7 31.99 -63.57 81.12
N SER A 8 33.23 -63.82 81.61
CA SER A 8 34.53 -63.08 81.66
C SER A 8 35.59 -63.95 82.41
N LEU A 9 36.93 -63.86 82.33
CA LEU A 9 37.96 -63.32 81.40
C LEU A 9 39.35 -63.49 82.08
N LYS A 10 40.38 -64.10 81.46
CA LYS A 10 41.84 -63.87 81.73
C LYS A 10 42.82 -64.64 80.80
N ARG A 11 44.10 -64.24 80.83
CA ARG A 11 45.21 -64.42 79.84
C ARG A 11 45.96 -65.78 79.98
N THR A 12 46.80 -66.27 79.04
CA THR A 12 48.15 -65.75 78.63
C THR A 12 48.63 -66.29 77.25
N ALA A 13 49.63 -65.63 76.63
CA ALA A 13 50.11 -65.74 75.23
C ALA A 13 51.19 -66.86 75.01
N LEU A 14 51.80 -67.13 73.83
CA LEU A 14 52.09 -66.28 72.65
C LEU A 14 52.27 -67.05 71.30
N ILE A 15 51.30 -66.88 70.39
CA ILE A 15 51.34 -66.49 68.95
C ILE A 15 52.25 -67.20 67.91
N ILE A 16 51.57 -67.75 66.88
CA ILE A 16 51.96 -67.84 65.45
C ILE A 16 50.72 -67.37 64.60
N LEU A 17 50.94 -66.87 63.37
CA LEU A 17 50.07 -66.54 62.18
C LEU A 17 48.64 -67.19 62.07
N PRO A 18 47.66 -66.78 61.18
CA PRO A 18 47.72 -65.86 59.99
C PRO A 18 46.41 -65.05 59.59
N LEU A 19 46.42 -64.47 58.36
CA LEU A 19 45.34 -64.26 57.33
C LEU A 19 44.27 -63.10 57.32
N PHE A 20 44.40 -62.24 56.29
CA PHE A 20 43.42 -61.67 55.30
C PHE A 20 42.27 -60.63 55.58
N LEU A 21 42.28 -59.56 54.75
CA LEU A 21 41.24 -58.52 54.39
C LEU A 21 40.70 -57.59 55.52
N LEU A 22 40.63 -56.24 55.40
CA LEU A 22 40.03 -55.39 54.35
C LEU A 22 40.34 -53.86 54.55
N SER A 23 40.27 -53.06 53.46
CA SER A 23 39.89 -51.61 53.36
C SER A 23 40.78 -50.41 53.82
N LEU A 24 41.06 -49.54 52.82
CA LEU A 24 40.96 -48.05 52.74
C LEU A 24 42.10 -47.09 53.17
N PHE A 25 42.44 -46.18 52.22
CA PHE A 25 43.15 -44.86 52.32
C PHE A 25 44.66 -44.87 52.68
N LEU A 26 45.59 -44.09 52.06
CA LEU A 26 45.54 -42.92 51.16
C LEU A 26 46.57 -42.95 50.00
N LEU A 27 46.09 -42.57 48.80
CA LEU A 27 46.67 -41.66 47.79
C LEU A 27 48.21 -41.44 47.71
N SER A 28 48.79 -41.81 46.57
CA SER A 28 49.87 -41.05 45.92
C SER A 28 49.41 -40.67 44.51
N SER A 29 49.42 -39.37 44.19
CA SER A 29 48.97 -38.85 42.90
C SER A 29 50.18 -38.66 41.98
N CYS A 30 50.31 -39.51 40.97
CA CYS A 30 50.85 -39.08 39.69
C CYS A 30 49.69 -38.46 38.91
N LYS A 31 49.77 -37.15 38.65
CA LYS A 31 48.88 -36.51 37.68
C LYS A 31 49.32 -36.96 36.29
N GLU A 32 48.37 -37.29 35.43
CA GLU A 32 48.59 -37.14 33.99
C GLU A 32 48.83 -35.65 33.74
N GLU A 33 49.88 -35.29 33.01
CA GLU A 33 49.99 -33.93 32.48
C GLU A 33 48.87 -33.76 31.46
N PRO A 34 48.04 -32.70 31.57
CA PRO A 34 46.96 -32.49 30.61
C PRO A 34 47.57 -32.30 29.21
N LEU A 35 46.98 -32.95 28.21
CA LEU A 35 47.29 -32.68 26.81
C LEU A 35 46.99 -31.20 26.53
N VAL A 36 48.04 -30.41 26.38
CA VAL A 36 47.92 -29.03 25.90
C VAL A 36 47.83 -29.09 24.39
N GLU A 37 46.61 -28.94 23.88
CA GLU A 37 46.39 -28.79 22.44
C GLU A 37 47.01 -27.48 21.94
N ASP A 38 47.55 -27.48 20.72
CA ASP A 38 48.13 -26.28 20.11
C ASP A 38 47.07 -25.18 19.99
N PRO A 39 47.41 -23.90 20.25
CA PRO A 39 46.47 -22.80 20.16
C PRO A 39 45.99 -22.60 18.72
N TYR A 40 44.67 -22.51 18.53
CA TYR A 40 44.07 -22.15 17.25
C TYR A 40 42.93 -21.14 17.41
N PHE A 41 42.75 -20.31 16.38
CA PHE A 41 41.60 -19.44 16.18
C PHE A 41 41.36 -19.29 14.67
N SER A 42 40.12 -19.49 14.23
CA SER A 42 39.68 -19.23 12.86
C SER A 42 38.18 -18.93 12.82
N ILE A 43 37.73 -18.42 11.68
CA ILE A 43 36.31 -18.16 11.40
C ILE A 43 35.94 -19.02 10.20
N GLU A 44 34.85 -19.77 10.26
CA GLU A 44 34.50 -20.70 9.18
C GLU A 44 34.34 -19.97 7.84
N GLY A 45 35.07 -20.43 6.83
CA GLY A 45 35.12 -19.81 5.50
C GLY A 45 36.12 -18.66 5.34
N ASP A 46 36.93 -18.37 6.37
CA ASP A 46 37.97 -17.33 6.39
C ASP A 46 37.53 -15.94 5.86
N PRO A 47 36.35 -15.41 6.27
CA PRO A 47 35.85 -14.13 5.77
C PRO A 47 36.69 -12.95 6.29
N THR A 48 37.15 -12.09 5.37
CA THR A 48 37.91 -10.86 5.69
C THR A 48 37.03 -9.63 5.89
N GLY A 49 35.70 -9.76 5.76
CA GLY A 49 34.79 -8.63 5.86
C GLY A 49 33.34 -8.95 5.48
N LEU A 50 32.53 -7.90 5.47
CA LEU A 50 31.11 -7.91 5.12
C LEU A 50 30.79 -6.66 4.29
N THR A 51 30.29 -6.84 3.07
CA THR A 51 29.69 -5.77 2.27
C THR A 51 28.18 -5.80 2.43
N VAL A 52 27.57 -4.64 2.68
CA VAL A 52 26.12 -4.45 2.80
C VAL A 52 25.69 -3.30 1.89
N ASP A 53 24.47 -3.39 1.34
CA ASP A 53 23.80 -2.23 0.77
C ASP A 53 23.37 -1.25 1.87
N LYS A 54 22.53 -0.27 1.55
CA LYS A 54 22.07 0.71 2.56
C LYS A 54 21.20 0.11 3.68
N ALA A 55 20.66 -1.10 3.51
CA ALA A 55 19.70 -1.66 4.46
C ALA A 55 20.40 -2.15 5.74
N SER A 56 19.61 -2.38 6.79
CA SER A 56 20.11 -3.09 7.96
C SER A 56 20.33 -4.57 7.64
N LYS A 57 21.40 -5.15 8.20
CA LYS A 57 21.74 -6.56 7.98
C LYS A 57 22.29 -7.17 9.26
N THR A 58 21.86 -8.39 9.57
CA THR A 58 22.50 -9.23 10.58
C THR A 58 23.11 -10.43 9.88
N GLU A 59 24.43 -10.53 9.88
CA GLU A 59 25.17 -11.66 9.32
C GLU A 59 25.75 -12.53 10.44
N VAL A 60 25.77 -13.84 10.27
CA VAL A 60 26.14 -14.81 11.32
C VAL A 60 27.42 -15.54 10.94
N TYR A 61 28.36 -15.63 11.90
CA TYR A 61 29.68 -16.24 11.72
C TYR A 61 29.96 -17.26 12.83
N VAL A 62 30.67 -18.33 12.47
CA VAL A 62 31.11 -19.38 13.40
C VAL A 62 32.60 -19.22 13.66
N VAL A 63 32.99 -19.13 14.93
CA VAL A 63 34.38 -19.13 15.39
C VAL A 63 34.77 -20.54 15.81
N ARG A 64 35.94 -20.97 15.37
CA ARG A 64 36.63 -22.16 15.87
C ARG A 64 37.84 -21.71 16.69
N SER A 65 37.86 -21.98 17.99
CA SER A 65 38.92 -21.50 18.89
C SER A 65 39.01 -22.36 20.15
N ASN A 66 40.23 -22.71 20.57
CA ASN A 66 40.51 -23.23 21.92
C ASN A 66 41.12 -22.16 22.85
N ARG A 67 40.90 -20.88 22.51
CA ARG A 67 41.39 -19.70 23.24
C ARG A 67 40.27 -18.67 23.42
N PRO A 68 40.31 -17.88 24.51
CA PRO A 68 39.38 -16.76 24.66
C PRO A 68 39.61 -15.73 23.56
N TRP A 69 38.51 -15.26 22.98
CA TRP A 69 38.50 -14.31 21.88
C TRP A 69 37.56 -13.14 22.16
N GLN A 70 37.90 -11.97 21.64
CA GLN A 70 37.10 -10.74 21.69
C GLN A 70 37.10 -10.08 20.31
N ILE A 71 35.99 -9.43 19.96
CA ILE A 71 35.78 -8.70 18.71
C ILE A 71 35.64 -7.21 19.05
N VAL A 72 36.60 -6.40 18.60
CA VAL A 72 36.71 -4.98 18.97
C VAL A 72 36.44 -4.11 17.74
N ASN A 73 35.33 -3.35 17.74
CA ASN A 73 35.11 -2.27 16.77
C ASN A 73 36.19 -1.19 16.97
N LYS A 74 37.05 -0.97 15.98
CA LYS A 74 38.22 -0.08 16.12
C LYS A 74 37.87 1.40 16.04
N GLU A 75 36.80 1.76 15.33
CA GLU A 75 36.31 3.14 15.23
C GLU A 75 35.27 3.48 16.31
N GLY A 76 34.75 2.49 17.04
CA GLY A 76 33.67 2.65 18.02
C GLY A 76 32.35 3.08 17.38
N ALA A 77 32.11 2.68 16.12
CA ALA A 77 31.01 3.19 15.32
C ALA A 77 29.66 2.56 15.70
N ASP A 78 28.73 3.35 16.26
CA ASP A 78 27.44 2.88 16.81
C ASP A 78 26.56 2.10 15.80
N TRP A 79 26.69 2.37 14.50
CA TRP A 79 25.90 1.75 13.43
C TRP A 79 26.27 0.29 13.14
N VAL A 80 27.36 -0.24 13.70
CA VAL A 80 27.74 -1.63 13.53
C VAL A 80 28.40 -2.23 14.78
N LYS A 81 27.91 -3.41 15.18
CA LYS A 81 28.37 -4.11 16.38
C LYS A 81 28.48 -5.61 16.20
N ALA A 82 29.38 -6.22 16.95
CA ALA A 82 29.46 -7.66 17.12
C ALA A 82 28.57 -8.10 18.30
N PHE A 83 27.88 -9.24 18.20
CA PHE A 83 27.17 -9.85 19.33
C PHE A 83 27.05 -11.38 19.25
N PRO A 84 27.46 -12.14 20.28
CA PRO A 84 28.33 -11.71 21.37
C PRO A 84 29.66 -11.16 20.83
N ASP A 85 30.25 -10.22 21.55
CA ASP A 85 31.53 -9.58 21.21
C ASP A 85 32.74 -10.33 21.81
N LYS A 86 32.52 -11.47 22.47
CA LYS A 86 33.56 -12.33 23.04
C LYS A 86 33.08 -13.77 23.29
N GLY A 87 34.03 -14.69 23.42
CA GLY A 87 33.81 -16.07 23.83
C GLY A 87 35.09 -16.69 24.41
N GLU A 88 34.97 -17.87 25.01
CA GLU A 88 36.09 -18.57 25.69
C GLU A 88 36.60 -19.78 24.88
N ASP A 89 35.84 -20.23 23.89
CA ASP A 89 35.98 -21.48 23.15
C ASP A 89 35.26 -21.33 21.77
N ASP A 90 35.04 -22.41 21.03
CA ASP A 90 34.16 -22.46 19.85
C ASP A 90 32.83 -21.71 20.06
N GLY A 91 32.37 -20.94 19.07
CA GLY A 91 31.19 -20.10 19.24
C GLY A 91 30.58 -19.52 17.97
N ILE A 92 29.52 -18.72 18.17
CA ILE A 92 28.84 -17.99 17.10
C ILE A 92 28.81 -16.51 17.50
N PHE A 93 29.18 -15.63 16.57
CA PHE A 93 28.93 -14.20 16.68
C PHE A 93 28.09 -13.71 15.50
N LYS A 94 27.54 -12.51 15.65
CA LYS A 94 26.80 -11.80 14.61
C LYS A 94 27.44 -10.45 14.38
N ILE A 95 27.56 -10.04 13.13
CA ILE A 95 27.74 -8.62 12.78
C ILE A 95 26.36 -8.05 12.52
N ILE A 96 25.96 -7.07 13.32
CA ILE A 96 24.68 -6.38 13.23
C ILE A 96 24.97 -4.98 12.71
N VAL A 97 24.46 -4.69 11.51
CA VAL A 97 24.61 -3.44 10.76
C VAL A 97 23.26 -2.74 10.72
N ASP A 98 23.19 -1.50 11.19
CA ASP A 98 22.01 -0.64 11.07
C ASP A 98 21.90 -0.04 9.66
N ALA A 99 20.72 0.47 9.28
CA ALA A 99 20.54 1.08 7.96
C ALA A 99 21.37 2.37 7.80
N ASN A 100 21.87 2.63 6.58
CA ASN A 100 22.58 3.84 6.23
C ASN A 100 21.67 4.83 5.50
N GLU A 101 21.09 5.76 6.25
CA GLU A 101 20.23 6.80 5.66
C GLU A 101 21.03 7.94 5.01
N THR A 102 22.35 8.03 5.22
CA THR A 102 23.21 9.04 4.59
C THR A 102 23.68 8.59 3.21
N PHE A 103 23.90 9.53 2.30
CA PHE A 103 24.38 9.26 0.93
C PHE A 103 25.86 8.86 0.87
N ASP A 104 26.65 9.15 1.91
CA ASP A 104 28.04 8.72 2.00
C ASP A 104 28.15 7.23 2.38
N PRO A 105 29.00 6.44 1.69
CA PRO A 105 29.34 5.09 2.12
C PRO A 105 30.16 5.13 3.42
N ARG A 106 29.94 4.16 4.30
CA ARG A 106 30.58 4.09 5.61
C ARG A 106 31.27 2.76 5.84
N ILE A 107 32.38 2.81 6.59
CA ILE A 107 33.29 1.69 6.80
C ILE A 107 33.61 1.60 8.29
N SER A 108 33.70 0.38 8.83
CA SER A 108 34.26 0.11 10.16
C SER A 108 35.06 -1.18 10.12
N ASN A 109 36.13 -1.23 10.89
CA ASN A 109 37.03 -2.37 10.99
C ASN A 109 36.94 -2.98 12.39
N PHE A 110 36.76 -4.29 12.43
CA PHE A 110 36.80 -5.07 13.67
C PHE A 110 38.13 -5.78 13.77
N ALA A 111 38.80 -5.68 14.92
CA ALA A 111 39.92 -6.54 15.24
C ALA A 111 39.46 -7.73 16.08
N PHE A 112 40.00 -8.91 15.80
CA PHE A 112 39.92 -10.04 16.71
C PHE A 112 41.11 -9.99 17.67
N VAL A 113 40.85 -10.15 18.96
CA VAL A 113 41.85 -10.26 20.02
C VAL A 113 41.73 -11.66 20.59
N VAL A 114 42.82 -12.43 20.59
CA VAL A 114 42.84 -13.85 20.99
C VAL A 114 43.91 -14.06 22.04
N ASP A 115 43.55 -14.64 23.19
CA ASP A 115 44.42 -14.78 24.37
C ASP A 115 45.09 -13.44 24.80
N GLY A 116 44.40 -12.32 24.55
CA GLY A 116 44.88 -10.95 24.81
C GLY A 116 45.65 -10.28 23.67
N GLU A 117 46.00 -10.99 22.60
CA GLU A 117 46.80 -10.47 21.47
C GLU A 117 45.96 -10.16 20.23
N GLU A 118 46.14 -8.97 19.66
CA GLU A 118 45.40 -8.51 18.47
C GLU A 118 45.87 -9.24 17.19
N GLN A 119 44.93 -9.82 16.45
CA GLN A 119 45.19 -10.56 15.22
C GLN A 119 45.52 -9.60 14.06
N PRO A 120 46.43 -9.98 13.13
CA PRO A 120 46.95 -9.07 12.11
C PRO A 120 45.96 -8.73 10.97
N VAL A 121 44.84 -9.46 10.87
CA VAL A 121 43.82 -9.24 9.83
C VAL A 121 42.59 -8.60 10.48
N LEU A 122 42.25 -7.40 10.01
CA LEU A 122 41.00 -6.73 10.38
C LEU A 122 39.85 -7.24 9.54
N PHE A 123 38.69 -7.40 10.17
CA PHE A 123 37.43 -7.71 9.51
C PHE A 123 36.74 -6.40 9.11
N ARG A 124 36.69 -6.12 7.81
CA ARG A 124 36.19 -4.84 7.29
C ARG A 124 34.70 -4.92 6.96
N VAL A 125 33.88 -4.12 7.63
CA VAL A 125 32.48 -3.91 7.26
C VAL A 125 32.37 -2.67 6.37
N GLU A 126 31.85 -2.85 5.17
CA GLU A 126 31.57 -1.78 4.20
C GLU A 126 30.06 -1.69 3.99
N GLN A 127 29.50 -0.50 4.15
CA GLN A 127 28.09 -0.24 3.87
C GLN A 127 27.94 0.87 2.83
N ALA A 128 27.16 0.60 1.79
CA ALA A 128 26.85 1.59 0.76
C ALA A 128 26.09 2.80 1.34
N GLY A 129 26.20 3.94 0.66
CA GLY A 129 25.34 5.09 0.90
C GLY A 129 23.89 4.83 0.46
N ASN A 130 22.95 5.60 1.03
CA ASN A 130 21.62 5.78 0.47
C ASN A 130 21.72 6.36 -0.96
N LEU A 131 20.71 6.14 -1.80
CA LEU A 131 20.66 6.75 -3.14
C LEU A 131 19.64 7.89 -3.13
N PRO A 132 19.96 9.06 -3.73
CA PRO A 132 18.99 10.13 -3.92
C PRO A 132 17.93 9.69 -4.94
N TYR A 133 16.65 9.89 -4.61
CA TYR A 133 15.54 9.58 -5.51
C TYR A 133 14.45 10.65 -5.47
N ILE A 134 13.72 10.75 -6.58
CA ILE A 134 12.43 11.43 -6.70
C ILE A 134 11.47 10.40 -7.32
N THR A 135 10.19 10.51 -7.05
CA THR A 135 9.14 9.73 -7.72
C THR A 135 7.90 10.62 -7.83
N LEU A 136 7.31 10.62 -9.03
CA LEU A 136 6.11 11.37 -9.40
C LEU A 136 5.01 10.37 -9.82
N PRO A 137 3.72 10.76 -9.88
CA PRO A 137 2.71 9.97 -10.56
C PRO A 137 3.02 9.80 -12.06
N ASP A 138 2.50 8.75 -12.69
CA ASP A 138 2.73 8.45 -14.11
C ASP A 138 2.21 9.56 -15.05
N ALA A 139 1.06 10.15 -14.70
CA ALA A 139 0.43 11.28 -15.37
C ALA A 139 -0.53 11.99 -14.40
N VAL A 140 -0.93 13.22 -14.74
CA VAL A 140 -1.99 13.95 -14.03
C VAL A 140 -3.00 14.47 -15.04
N SER A 141 -4.28 14.10 -14.86
CA SER A 141 -5.39 14.59 -15.67
C SER A 141 -6.02 15.82 -15.00
N ILE A 142 -6.33 16.85 -15.78
CA ILE A 142 -6.97 18.09 -15.32
C ILE A 142 -8.28 18.26 -16.10
N PRO A 143 -9.43 18.49 -15.44
CA PRO A 143 -10.68 18.76 -16.13
C PRO A 143 -10.58 19.99 -17.05
N ALA A 144 -11.37 20.00 -18.13
CA ALA A 144 -11.46 21.14 -19.05
C ALA A 144 -11.82 22.45 -18.32
N ALA A 145 -12.59 22.36 -17.22
CA ALA A 145 -12.93 23.48 -16.34
C ALA A 145 -11.76 24.09 -15.56
N GLY A 146 -10.60 23.41 -15.48
CA GLY A 146 -9.48 23.83 -14.64
C GLY A 146 -9.79 23.66 -13.14
N GLY A 147 -9.23 24.55 -12.31
CA GLY A 147 -9.33 24.53 -10.85
C GLY A 147 -8.06 24.06 -10.16
N GLU A 148 -8.13 23.90 -8.84
CA GLU A 148 -7.00 23.46 -8.00
C GLU A 148 -6.75 21.96 -8.14
N PHE A 149 -5.49 21.57 -8.37
CA PHE A 149 -5.03 20.19 -8.36
C PHE A 149 -3.62 20.11 -7.74
N PHE A 150 -3.15 18.90 -7.45
CA PHE A 150 -1.80 18.71 -6.91
C PHE A 150 -1.06 17.56 -7.59
N VAL A 151 0.27 17.63 -7.54
CA VAL A 151 1.19 16.56 -7.93
C VAL A 151 1.92 16.13 -6.67
N ASP A 152 1.75 14.87 -6.27
CA ASP A 152 2.53 14.31 -5.16
C ASP A 152 3.98 14.04 -5.60
N VAL A 153 4.92 14.26 -4.68
CA VAL A 153 6.37 14.11 -4.89
C VAL A 153 6.94 13.30 -3.75
N VAL A 154 7.35 12.06 -4.03
CA VAL A 154 8.00 11.19 -3.03
C VAL A 154 9.52 11.30 -3.22
N SER A 155 10.25 11.71 -2.18
CA SER A 155 11.70 11.92 -2.28
C SER A 155 12.40 11.80 -0.93
N ASN A 156 13.68 11.43 -0.93
CA ASN A 156 14.59 11.54 0.21
C ASN A 156 15.57 12.73 0.12
N VAL A 157 15.37 13.64 -0.83
CA VAL A 157 16.24 14.79 -1.08
C VAL A 157 15.43 16.08 -1.24
N ALA A 158 16.08 17.23 -1.02
CA ALA A 158 15.52 18.51 -1.42
C ALA A 158 15.50 18.61 -2.96
N TRP A 159 14.43 19.20 -3.50
CA TRP A 159 14.19 19.33 -4.93
C TRP A 159 13.65 20.72 -5.30
N THR A 160 13.71 21.03 -6.58
CA THR A 160 13.07 22.19 -7.23
C THR A 160 12.32 21.69 -8.46
N TYR A 161 11.44 22.51 -9.04
CA TYR A 161 10.70 22.15 -10.24
C TYR A 161 10.74 23.24 -11.31
N SER A 162 10.39 22.87 -12.55
CA SER A 162 10.10 23.79 -13.65
C SER A 162 9.01 23.21 -14.56
N LEU A 163 8.18 24.07 -15.13
CA LEU A 163 7.20 23.71 -16.15
C LEU A 163 7.75 24.00 -17.56
N SER A 164 7.34 23.23 -18.57
CA SER A 164 7.63 23.55 -19.98
C SER A 164 6.80 24.72 -20.53
N ASP A 165 5.68 25.03 -19.86
CA ASP A 165 4.74 26.11 -20.13
C ASP A 165 4.02 26.47 -18.81
N GLU A 166 3.97 27.75 -18.47
CA GLU A 166 3.31 28.26 -17.25
C GLU A 166 2.13 29.19 -17.58
N THR A 167 1.73 29.31 -18.86
CA THR A 167 0.77 30.33 -19.31
C THR A 167 -0.67 30.13 -18.83
N TRP A 168 -1.02 28.90 -18.40
CA TRP A 168 -2.36 28.52 -17.94
C TRP A 168 -2.35 27.80 -16.58
N LEU A 169 -1.20 27.76 -15.91
CA LEU A 169 -1.01 27.18 -14.58
C LEU A 169 -0.41 28.21 -13.62
N SER A 170 -0.95 28.31 -12.41
CA SER A 170 -0.39 29.14 -11.34
C SER A 170 -0.03 28.30 -10.12
N GLU A 171 1.16 28.52 -9.54
CA GLU A 171 1.56 27.89 -8.28
C GLU A 171 0.68 28.41 -7.14
N VAL A 172 0.07 27.50 -6.39
CA VAL A 172 -0.69 27.81 -5.16
C VAL A 172 0.18 27.55 -3.93
N SER A 173 0.88 26.41 -3.88
CA SER A 173 1.85 26.12 -2.82
C SER A 173 2.83 25.00 -3.18
N VAL A 174 4.00 24.98 -2.52
CA VAL A 174 4.99 23.91 -2.60
C VAL A 174 5.31 23.40 -1.20
N THR A 175 5.36 22.09 -1.04
CA THR A 175 5.84 21.40 0.17
C THR A 175 6.84 20.32 -0.23
N SER A 176 7.52 19.68 0.72
CA SER A 176 8.44 18.57 0.42
C SER A 176 7.77 17.32 -0.16
N GLN A 177 6.42 17.23 -0.11
CA GLN A 177 5.63 16.06 -0.50
C GLN A 177 4.67 16.30 -1.67
N LYS A 178 4.40 17.56 -2.04
CA LYS A 178 3.49 17.90 -3.14
C LYS A 178 3.71 19.32 -3.66
N ILE A 179 3.31 19.54 -4.91
CA ILE A 179 3.12 20.85 -5.52
C ILE A 179 1.63 21.02 -5.79
N THR A 180 1.03 22.14 -5.38
CA THR A 180 -0.37 22.49 -5.68
C THR A 180 -0.41 23.61 -6.71
N PHE A 181 -1.19 23.41 -7.77
CA PHE A 181 -1.41 24.36 -8.84
C PHE A 181 -2.89 24.70 -8.97
N ASN A 182 -3.20 25.87 -9.55
CA ASN A 182 -4.51 26.16 -10.11
C ASN A 182 -4.40 26.28 -11.63
N ALA A 183 -5.14 25.43 -12.34
CA ALA A 183 -5.30 25.51 -13.79
C ALA A 183 -6.40 26.48 -14.18
N GLU A 184 -6.17 27.25 -15.24
CA GLU A 184 -7.23 27.97 -15.94
C GLU A 184 -8.13 27.01 -16.74
N GLU A 185 -9.33 27.45 -17.10
CA GLU A 185 -10.20 26.73 -18.02
C GLU A 185 -9.54 26.59 -19.41
N ASN A 186 -9.73 25.44 -20.07
CA ASN A 186 -9.32 25.23 -21.45
C ASN A 186 -10.51 25.48 -22.36
N GLU A 187 -10.55 26.64 -23.03
CA GLU A 187 -11.59 26.98 -24.03
C GLU A 187 -11.28 26.42 -25.43
N SER A 188 -10.10 25.79 -25.64
CA SER A 188 -9.71 25.23 -26.94
C SER A 188 -10.43 23.91 -27.25
N ILE A 189 -10.72 23.64 -28.52
CA ILE A 189 -11.21 22.32 -28.96
C ILE A 189 -10.16 21.21 -28.83
N ASP A 190 -8.89 21.57 -28.69
CA ASP A 190 -7.76 20.65 -28.50
C ASP A 190 -7.39 20.55 -27.01
N PRO A 191 -7.00 19.35 -26.51
CA PRO A 191 -6.37 19.23 -25.19
C PRO A 191 -5.04 20.00 -25.17
N ARG A 192 -4.60 20.42 -23.97
CA ARG A 192 -3.29 21.04 -23.76
C ARG A 192 -2.51 20.30 -22.70
N GLU A 193 -1.19 20.25 -22.86
CA GLU A 193 -0.30 19.50 -21.96
C GLU A 193 0.92 20.32 -21.58
N VAL A 194 1.45 20.06 -20.40
CA VAL A 194 2.73 20.59 -19.93
C VAL A 194 3.57 19.48 -19.30
N THR A 195 4.88 19.51 -19.52
CA THR A 195 5.80 18.66 -18.77
C THR A 195 6.25 19.38 -17.50
N LEU A 196 5.88 18.84 -16.36
CA LEU A 196 6.46 19.19 -15.07
C LEU A 196 7.77 18.41 -14.90
N THR A 197 8.88 19.12 -14.67
CA THR A 197 10.19 18.54 -14.38
C THR A 197 10.56 18.82 -12.93
N VAL A 198 10.91 17.80 -12.16
CA VAL A 198 11.38 17.92 -10.77
C VAL A 198 12.84 17.44 -10.69
N THR A 199 13.72 18.28 -10.15
CA THR A 199 15.18 18.05 -10.09
C THR A 199 15.67 18.09 -8.65
N ALA A 200 16.48 17.12 -8.23
CA ALA A 200 17.08 17.13 -6.90
C ALA A 200 18.18 18.20 -6.79
N THR A 201 18.04 19.14 -5.85
CA THR A 201 18.86 20.36 -5.76
C THR A 201 20.36 20.08 -5.61
N ASN A 202 20.71 19.04 -4.83
CA ASN A 202 22.09 18.65 -4.57
C ASN A 202 22.57 17.47 -5.46
N TYR A 203 21.67 16.90 -6.27
CA TYR A 203 21.93 15.74 -7.12
C TYR A 203 21.32 15.96 -8.50
N PRO A 204 21.83 16.90 -9.31
CA PRO A 204 21.18 17.39 -10.53
C PRO A 204 21.05 16.36 -11.66
N THR A 205 21.56 15.13 -11.47
CA THR A 205 21.32 13.98 -12.36
C THR A 205 20.08 13.16 -11.98
N VAL A 206 19.50 13.40 -10.79
CA VAL A 206 18.21 12.85 -10.37
C VAL A 206 17.15 13.85 -10.79
N VAL A 207 16.50 13.54 -11.90
CA VAL A 207 15.47 14.34 -12.55
C VAL A 207 14.33 13.41 -12.93
N GLU A 208 13.12 13.76 -12.52
CA GLU A 208 11.89 13.06 -12.90
C GLU A 208 10.95 14.02 -13.61
N THR A 209 10.10 13.49 -14.48
CA THR A 209 9.14 14.27 -15.27
C THR A 209 7.77 13.62 -15.27
N VAL A 210 6.71 14.44 -15.20
CA VAL A 210 5.33 14.00 -15.38
C VAL A 210 4.60 14.93 -16.35
N THR A 211 3.74 14.36 -17.18
CA THR A 211 2.84 15.13 -18.05
C THR A 211 1.58 15.51 -17.26
N LEU A 212 1.25 16.80 -17.26
CA LEU A 212 -0.02 17.31 -16.78
C LEU A 212 -0.87 17.61 -18.03
N SER A 213 -1.94 16.84 -18.24
CA SER A 213 -2.79 16.90 -19.43
C SER A 213 -4.16 17.45 -19.06
N GLN A 214 -4.58 18.54 -19.72
CA GLN A 214 -5.91 19.12 -19.55
C GLN A 214 -6.84 18.77 -20.72
N SER A 215 -8.04 18.29 -20.39
CA SER A 215 -9.10 18.00 -21.35
C SER A 215 -9.46 19.19 -22.26
N PRO A 216 -9.95 18.95 -23.49
CA PRO A 216 -10.40 20.01 -24.39
C PRO A 216 -11.68 20.68 -23.86
N GLY A 217 -11.89 21.95 -24.22
CA GLY A 217 -13.10 22.72 -23.92
C GLY A 217 -14.39 22.20 -24.56
N THR A 218 -14.29 21.20 -25.45
CA THR A 218 -15.44 20.41 -25.88
C THR A 218 -16.03 19.58 -24.75
N VAL A 219 -15.29 19.33 -23.66
CA VAL A 219 -15.77 18.56 -22.51
C VAL A 219 -16.48 19.47 -21.52
N VAL A 220 -17.79 19.25 -21.37
CA VAL A 220 -18.69 20.12 -20.58
C VAL A 220 -19.04 19.56 -19.20
N LEU A 221 -18.72 18.29 -18.94
CA LEU A 221 -18.80 17.65 -17.63
C LEU A 221 -17.77 16.51 -17.57
N GLU A 222 -17.01 16.45 -16.47
CA GLU A 222 -16.06 15.39 -16.13
C GLU A 222 -16.20 15.08 -14.64
N GLU A 223 -16.34 13.81 -14.29
CA GLU A 223 -16.53 13.36 -12.91
C GLU A 223 -15.96 11.94 -12.73
N ASP A 224 -15.02 11.79 -11.79
CA ASP A 224 -14.33 10.55 -11.42
C ASP A 224 -14.66 10.09 -9.98
N PHE A 225 -15.53 10.84 -9.29
CA PHE A 225 -15.93 10.65 -7.90
C PHE A 225 -14.79 10.44 -6.89
N SER A 226 -13.54 10.79 -7.23
CA SER A 226 -12.33 10.52 -6.43
C SER A 226 -12.36 11.23 -5.07
N TRP A 227 -13.09 12.33 -4.99
CA TRP A 227 -13.38 13.12 -3.78
C TRP A 227 -14.39 12.45 -2.83
N LEU A 228 -15.07 11.37 -3.24
CA LEU A 228 -15.88 10.53 -2.35
C LEU A 228 -15.00 9.46 -1.69
N ALA A 229 -14.84 9.52 -0.37
CA ALA A 229 -13.99 8.61 0.41
C ALA A 229 -14.79 7.75 1.42
N TYR A 230 -15.87 7.10 0.96
CA TYR A 230 -16.81 6.36 1.83
C TYR A 230 -16.77 4.84 1.68
N GLY A 231 -16.89 4.11 2.79
CA GLY A 231 -17.08 2.66 2.79
C GLY A 231 -15.87 1.87 2.27
N SER A 232 -16.03 1.22 1.12
CA SER A 232 -15.04 0.29 0.56
C SER A 232 -15.08 0.30 -0.96
N ALA A 233 -13.94 0.02 -1.62
CA ALA A 233 -13.86 -0.21 -3.06
C ALA A 233 -14.43 -1.58 -3.47
N VAL A 234 -14.41 -2.57 -2.57
CA VAL A 234 -14.81 -3.94 -2.87
C VAL A 234 -16.32 -4.04 -3.07
N PHE A 235 -16.78 -4.31 -4.30
CA PHE A 235 -18.18 -4.14 -4.71
C PHE A 235 -19.22 -4.81 -3.80
N TYR A 236 -19.00 -6.04 -3.33
CA TYR A 236 -19.94 -6.72 -2.42
C TYR A 236 -19.96 -6.16 -0.98
N THR A 237 -18.99 -5.34 -0.58
CA THR A 237 -18.87 -4.78 0.78
C THR A 237 -19.69 -3.50 0.91
N THR A 238 -20.96 -3.62 1.32
CA THR A 238 -21.87 -2.48 1.50
C THR A 238 -21.76 -1.77 2.85
N GLY A 239 -20.68 -2.00 3.60
CA GLY A 239 -20.43 -1.36 4.89
C GLY A 239 -19.84 0.04 4.70
N GLY A 240 -20.35 1.03 5.45
CA GLY A 240 -19.79 2.40 5.46
C GLY A 240 -20.14 3.28 4.25
N GLU A 241 -21.00 2.83 3.34
CA GLU A 241 -21.54 3.65 2.24
C GLU A 241 -22.42 4.81 2.76
N THR A 242 -22.37 5.97 2.11
CA THR A 242 -23.04 7.20 2.55
C THR A 242 -24.10 7.64 1.55
N ARG A 243 -25.37 7.64 1.97
CA ARG A 243 -26.50 8.10 1.14
C ARG A 243 -26.42 9.61 0.90
N ILE A 244 -26.86 10.09 -0.27
CA ILE A 244 -26.67 11.49 -0.72
C ILE A 244 -27.24 12.57 0.23
N ASP A 245 -28.29 12.28 0.99
CA ASP A 245 -28.82 13.18 2.04
C ASP A 245 -27.89 13.37 3.26
N LYS A 246 -26.73 12.71 3.26
CA LYS A 246 -25.68 12.79 4.30
C LYS A 246 -24.32 13.21 3.73
N TRP A 247 -24.25 13.60 2.46
CA TRP A 247 -23.05 14.21 1.91
C TRP A 247 -22.78 15.55 2.59
N THR A 248 -21.52 15.97 2.61
CA THR A 248 -21.15 17.29 3.16
C THR A 248 -21.62 18.41 2.22
N PRO A 249 -21.69 19.68 2.68
CA PRO A 249 -22.04 20.80 1.82
C PRO A 249 -21.14 20.87 0.57
N GLU A 250 -19.83 20.71 0.74
CA GLU A 250 -18.83 20.78 -0.33
C GLU A 250 -19.04 19.68 -1.38
N GLN A 251 -19.50 18.50 -0.95
CA GLN A 251 -19.85 17.36 -1.81
C GLN A 251 -21.17 17.57 -2.56
N LEU A 252 -22.11 18.34 -2.00
CA LEU A 252 -23.36 18.71 -2.65
C LEU A 252 -23.17 19.91 -3.60
N ASP A 253 -22.20 20.78 -3.33
CA ASP A 253 -21.82 21.91 -4.19
C ASP A 253 -21.21 21.45 -5.54
N MET A 254 -20.80 20.18 -5.65
CA MET A 254 -20.50 19.50 -6.93
C MET A 254 -21.73 19.36 -7.85
N GLY A 255 -22.94 19.67 -7.37
CA GLY A 255 -24.17 19.83 -8.16
C GLY A 255 -24.91 18.54 -8.51
N TRP A 256 -24.40 17.36 -8.12
CA TRP A 256 -25.07 16.08 -8.29
C TRP A 256 -26.31 15.97 -7.40
N THR A 257 -27.39 15.41 -7.95
CA THR A 257 -28.66 15.23 -7.23
C THR A 257 -29.26 13.85 -7.47
N SER A 258 -30.35 13.54 -6.77
CA SER A 258 -31.06 12.25 -6.88
C SER A 258 -32.52 12.42 -6.50
N THR A 259 -33.42 11.67 -7.15
CA THR A 259 -34.85 11.75 -6.86
C THR A 259 -35.17 11.05 -5.55
N ILE A 260 -35.95 11.69 -4.68
CA ILE A 260 -36.52 11.02 -3.50
C ILE A 260 -37.41 9.87 -3.99
N ASN A 261 -37.07 8.63 -3.61
CA ASN A 261 -37.94 7.50 -3.89
C ASN A 261 -39.19 7.61 -3.00
N THR A 262 -40.38 7.57 -3.61
CA THR A 262 -41.68 7.71 -2.94
C THR A 262 -42.47 6.39 -2.86
N VAL A 263 -41.85 5.26 -3.21
CA VAL A 263 -42.48 3.94 -3.12
C VAL A 263 -42.68 3.58 -1.66
N ASP A 264 -43.83 2.98 -1.33
CA ASP A 264 -44.15 2.61 0.05
C ASP A 264 -43.07 1.69 0.66
N GLY A 265 -42.64 2.05 1.88
CA GLY A 265 -41.51 1.42 2.58
C GLY A 265 -40.10 1.85 2.15
N SER A 266 -39.94 2.70 1.13
CA SER A 266 -38.61 3.20 0.72
C SER A 266 -38.03 4.21 1.73
N GLY A 267 -38.89 5.02 2.35
CA GLY A 267 -38.58 6.13 3.24
C GLY A 267 -39.03 7.46 2.64
N SER A 268 -38.30 8.53 2.95
CA SER A 268 -38.48 9.88 2.38
C SER A 268 -37.14 10.42 1.88
N THR A 269 -36.35 9.57 1.25
CA THR A 269 -34.94 9.84 0.92
C THR A 269 -34.59 9.32 -0.47
N ALA A 270 -33.66 9.97 -1.14
CA ALA A 270 -33.04 9.46 -2.36
C ALA A 270 -32.34 8.10 -2.10
N MET A 271 -32.34 7.21 -3.09
CA MET A 271 -31.74 5.88 -3.00
C MET A 271 -30.37 5.81 -3.71
N LEU A 272 -29.59 6.89 -3.61
CA LEU A 272 -28.23 7.02 -4.14
C LEU A 272 -27.22 7.00 -3.00
N TYR A 273 -26.12 6.25 -3.17
CA TYR A 273 -25.10 6.05 -2.15
C TYR A 273 -23.69 6.28 -2.70
N ALA A 274 -22.92 7.15 -2.05
CA ALA A 274 -21.49 7.30 -2.28
C ALA A 274 -20.71 6.13 -1.67
N ARG A 275 -19.63 5.77 -2.37
CA ARG A 275 -18.57 4.85 -1.97
C ARG A 275 -17.22 5.49 -2.33
N THR A 276 -16.12 4.78 -2.11
CA THR A 276 -14.78 5.33 -2.36
C THR A 276 -14.52 5.35 -3.87
N GLY A 277 -14.46 6.55 -4.46
CA GLY A 277 -14.26 6.74 -5.90
C GLY A 277 -15.43 6.32 -6.80
N PHE A 278 -16.66 6.16 -6.30
CA PHE A 278 -17.83 5.88 -7.16
C PHE A 278 -19.17 6.02 -6.41
N VAL A 279 -20.28 6.02 -7.15
CA VAL A 279 -21.64 5.96 -6.59
C VAL A 279 -22.35 4.64 -6.89
N LYS A 280 -23.37 4.31 -6.08
CA LYS A 280 -24.22 3.13 -6.22
C LYS A 280 -25.70 3.54 -6.30
N LEU A 281 -26.36 3.08 -7.35
CA LEU A 281 -27.80 3.21 -7.54
C LEU A 281 -28.57 2.16 -6.74
N GLY A 282 -29.54 2.58 -5.95
CA GLY A 282 -30.56 1.73 -5.34
C GLY A 282 -30.11 0.82 -4.19
N LYS A 283 -31.07 0.05 -3.67
CA LYS A 283 -30.91 -1.03 -2.70
C LYS A 283 -31.96 -2.12 -2.95
N THR A 284 -31.97 -3.16 -2.12
CA THR A 284 -33.05 -4.16 -2.11
C THR A 284 -34.42 -3.50 -2.07
N SER A 285 -35.28 -3.90 -3.00
CA SER A 285 -36.66 -3.46 -3.25
C SER A 285 -36.87 -2.02 -3.72
N TYR A 286 -35.82 -1.19 -3.82
CA TYR A 286 -35.97 0.23 -4.14
C TYR A 286 -34.82 0.74 -5.01
N GLY A 287 -35.11 1.09 -6.26
CA GLY A 287 -34.14 1.73 -7.14
C GLY A 287 -33.90 3.20 -6.76
N GLY A 288 -32.83 3.74 -7.33
CA GLY A 288 -32.44 5.14 -7.18
C GLY A 288 -31.73 5.61 -8.44
N ASP A 289 -31.65 6.93 -8.58
CA ASP A 289 -31.02 7.59 -9.70
C ASP A 289 -29.88 8.53 -9.29
N LEU A 290 -28.97 8.76 -10.22
CA LEU A 290 -28.01 9.86 -10.22
C LEU A 290 -28.45 10.86 -11.28
N ILE A 291 -28.52 12.15 -10.92
CA ILE A 291 -28.84 13.25 -11.82
C ILE A 291 -27.65 14.21 -11.83
N SER A 292 -27.12 14.51 -13.02
CA SER A 292 -26.00 15.42 -13.21
C SER A 292 -26.34 16.87 -12.85
N PRO A 293 -25.33 17.73 -12.63
CA PRO A 293 -25.47 19.16 -12.84
C PRO A 293 -26.09 19.45 -14.22
N ALA A 294 -26.69 20.63 -14.37
CA ALA A 294 -27.09 21.11 -15.69
C ALA A 294 -25.82 21.32 -16.54
N LEU A 295 -25.88 20.99 -17.84
CA LEU A 295 -24.76 21.12 -18.78
C LEU A 295 -24.52 22.60 -19.18
N SER A 296 -24.36 23.47 -18.18
CA SER A 296 -24.43 24.93 -18.26
C SER A 296 -23.42 25.57 -19.23
N LYS A 297 -22.35 24.85 -19.58
CA LYS A 297 -21.36 25.25 -20.59
C LYS A 297 -21.85 25.11 -22.04
N LEU A 298 -22.98 24.43 -22.29
CA LEU A 298 -23.53 24.28 -23.64
C LEU A 298 -24.17 25.58 -24.14
N GLU A 299 -23.51 26.24 -25.09
CA GLU A 299 -24.09 27.34 -25.84
C GLU A 299 -25.11 26.85 -26.88
N GLY A 300 -26.34 27.35 -26.80
CA GLY A 300 -27.39 27.03 -27.77
C GLY A 300 -27.84 25.56 -27.72
N THR A 301 -28.05 24.96 -28.89
CA THR A 301 -28.52 23.57 -29.04
C THR A 301 -27.45 22.73 -29.72
N GLN A 302 -26.96 21.71 -29.01
CA GLN A 302 -25.81 20.90 -29.43
C GLN A 302 -26.11 19.41 -29.41
N THR A 303 -25.22 18.62 -30.00
CA THR A 303 -25.18 17.15 -29.79
C THR A 303 -23.98 16.86 -28.90
N VAL A 304 -24.18 16.06 -27.86
CA VAL A 304 -23.10 15.61 -26.97
C VAL A 304 -23.01 14.09 -26.95
N THR A 305 -21.81 13.57 -26.79
CA THR A 305 -21.53 12.19 -26.42
C THR A 305 -21.42 12.11 -24.90
N VAL A 306 -22.12 11.16 -24.28
CA VAL A 306 -21.99 10.82 -22.87
C VAL A 306 -21.27 9.49 -22.79
N THR A 307 -20.11 9.49 -22.14
CA THR A 307 -19.35 8.29 -21.78
C THR A 307 -19.38 8.14 -20.28
N PHE A 308 -19.55 6.92 -19.78
CA PHE A 308 -19.51 6.61 -18.36
C PHE A 308 -19.07 5.18 -18.14
N LYS A 309 -18.65 4.82 -16.93
CA LYS A 309 -18.41 3.43 -16.54
C LYS A 309 -19.52 2.91 -15.64
N ALA A 310 -19.82 1.62 -15.78
CA ALA A 310 -20.79 0.94 -14.95
C ALA A 310 -20.36 -0.50 -14.62
N ILE A 311 -20.62 -0.93 -13.38
CA ILE A 311 -20.36 -2.29 -12.89
C ILE A 311 -21.60 -2.79 -12.14
N PRO A 312 -22.04 -4.05 -12.33
CA PRO A 312 -23.23 -4.56 -11.67
C PRO A 312 -22.89 -5.15 -10.29
N TYR A 313 -23.83 -5.07 -9.34
CA TYR A 313 -23.63 -5.71 -8.04
C TYR A 313 -23.74 -7.23 -8.12
N MET A 314 -22.68 -7.92 -7.69
CA MET A 314 -22.71 -9.35 -7.36
C MET A 314 -22.25 -9.58 -5.92
N THR A 315 -22.89 -10.48 -5.18
CA THR A 315 -22.38 -10.94 -3.88
C THR A 315 -21.06 -11.70 -4.03
N LYS A 316 -20.24 -11.75 -2.97
CA LYS A 316 -19.03 -12.59 -2.93
C LYS A 316 -19.28 -14.06 -3.29
N ALA A 317 -20.49 -14.56 -3.06
CA ALA A 317 -20.90 -15.94 -3.35
C ALA A 317 -21.51 -16.14 -4.75
N GLY A 318 -21.32 -15.19 -5.68
CA GLY A 318 -21.80 -15.33 -7.06
C GLY A 318 -23.27 -14.96 -7.30
N THR A 319 -23.99 -14.45 -6.30
CA THR A 319 -25.40 -14.05 -6.48
C THR A 319 -25.47 -12.70 -7.19
N MET A 320 -25.92 -12.73 -8.44
CA MET A 320 -26.21 -11.57 -9.27
C MET A 320 -27.48 -10.85 -8.78
N ASP A 321 -27.47 -9.52 -8.80
CA ASP A 321 -28.69 -8.70 -8.85
C ASP A 321 -29.28 -8.71 -10.29
N ASP A 322 -30.36 -7.97 -10.53
CA ASP A 322 -30.71 -7.51 -11.88
C ASP A 322 -29.71 -6.42 -12.34
N ASN A 323 -29.56 -6.23 -13.63
CA ASN A 323 -28.48 -5.43 -14.21
C ASN A 323 -28.90 -4.41 -15.28
N VAL A 324 -30.12 -3.90 -15.16
CA VAL A 324 -30.69 -2.89 -16.06
C VAL A 324 -30.33 -1.48 -15.59
N LEU A 325 -29.67 -0.70 -16.43
CA LEU A 325 -29.45 0.73 -16.22
C LEU A 325 -30.27 1.51 -17.25
N LYS A 326 -31.20 2.36 -16.82
CA LYS A 326 -31.92 3.29 -17.71
C LYS A 326 -31.22 4.64 -17.72
N VAL A 327 -31.14 5.26 -18.89
CA VAL A 327 -30.62 6.63 -19.05
C VAL A 327 -31.67 7.52 -19.73
N SER A 328 -31.71 8.78 -19.31
CA SER A 328 -32.71 9.76 -19.77
C SER A 328 -32.18 11.18 -19.56
N VAL A 329 -32.89 12.18 -20.08
CA VAL A 329 -32.60 13.59 -19.82
C VAL A 329 -33.75 14.25 -19.04
N ILE A 330 -33.40 15.26 -18.25
CA ILE A 330 -34.31 16.26 -17.70
C ILE A 330 -33.99 17.57 -18.45
N GLY A 331 -35.04 18.28 -18.90
CA GLY A 331 -34.86 19.43 -19.79
C GLY A 331 -34.77 19.04 -21.27
N PRO A 332 -34.21 19.91 -22.13
CA PRO A 332 -34.08 19.64 -23.56
C PRO A 332 -33.15 18.46 -23.88
N GLY A 333 -33.37 17.87 -25.05
CA GLY A 333 -32.54 16.80 -25.61
C GLY A 333 -33.28 15.48 -25.84
N THR A 334 -32.63 14.54 -26.53
CA THR A 334 -33.13 13.18 -26.77
C THR A 334 -31.96 12.22 -26.82
N VAL A 335 -32.01 11.18 -25.98
CA VAL A 335 -30.98 10.13 -25.89
C VAL A 335 -31.05 9.19 -27.09
N SER A 336 -29.90 8.73 -27.58
CA SER A 336 -29.83 7.71 -28.64
C SER A 336 -30.17 6.29 -28.16
N GLN A 337 -30.13 6.07 -26.85
CA GLN A 337 -30.37 4.80 -26.19
C GLN A 337 -30.93 5.08 -24.79
N GLU A 338 -32.05 4.45 -24.43
CA GLU A 338 -32.73 4.67 -23.13
C GLU A 338 -32.32 3.66 -22.04
N GLN A 339 -31.63 2.58 -22.42
CA GLN A 339 -31.32 1.47 -21.52
C GLN A 339 -30.04 0.73 -21.92
N PHE A 340 -29.23 0.37 -20.93
CA PHE A 340 -28.10 -0.54 -21.02
C PHE A 340 -28.34 -1.80 -20.17
N ILE A 341 -27.75 -2.91 -20.61
CA ILE A 341 -27.53 -4.09 -19.77
C ILE A 341 -26.07 -4.04 -19.32
N ILE A 342 -25.84 -4.21 -18.02
CA ILE A 342 -24.52 -4.10 -17.38
C ILE A 342 -24.06 -5.53 -17.00
N ASP A 343 -23.50 -6.25 -17.97
CA ASP A 343 -23.20 -7.69 -17.92
C ASP A 343 -21.71 -8.02 -17.70
N ASN A 344 -20.88 -7.01 -17.46
CA ASN A 344 -19.49 -7.11 -16.99
C ASN A 344 -19.43 -7.51 -15.50
N TRP A 345 -19.94 -8.71 -15.22
CA TRP A 345 -20.05 -9.29 -13.88
C TRP A 345 -18.69 -9.48 -13.20
N PRO A 346 -18.51 -9.04 -11.94
CA PRO A 346 -17.31 -9.34 -11.17
C PRO A 346 -17.08 -10.85 -11.00
N VAL A 347 -15.85 -11.29 -11.21
CA VAL A 347 -15.37 -12.65 -10.95
C VAL A 347 -14.28 -12.56 -9.90
N TYR A 348 -14.71 -12.46 -8.64
CA TYR A 348 -13.81 -12.25 -7.51
C TYR A 348 -12.77 -13.40 -7.41
N PRO A 349 -11.47 -13.08 -7.21
CA PRO A 349 -10.44 -14.07 -6.95
C PRO A 349 -10.72 -14.99 -5.74
N GLU A 350 -9.94 -16.06 -5.59
CA GLU A 350 -9.99 -16.88 -4.36
C GLU A 350 -9.27 -16.21 -3.19
N ASP A 351 -8.22 -15.41 -3.47
CA ASP A 351 -7.47 -14.68 -2.45
C ASP A 351 -8.15 -13.33 -2.14
N GLU A 352 -8.81 -13.27 -0.98
CA GLU A 352 -9.49 -12.08 -0.47
C GLU A 352 -8.56 -10.87 -0.32
N GLY A 353 -7.25 -11.08 -0.14
CA GLY A 353 -6.26 -10.01 -0.06
C GLY A 353 -6.16 -9.18 -1.35
N THR A 354 -6.52 -9.77 -2.49
CA THR A 354 -6.45 -9.12 -3.82
C THR A 354 -7.72 -8.38 -4.22
N HIS A 355 -8.80 -8.48 -3.43
CA HIS A 355 -10.13 -8.04 -3.87
C HIS A 355 -10.26 -6.52 -4.06
N THR A 356 -9.50 -5.73 -3.29
CA THR A 356 -9.48 -4.26 -3.45
C THR A 356 -8.90 -3.90 -4.81
N ASP A 357 -7.69 -4.35 -5.10
CA ASP A 357 -6.97 -4.08 -6.35
C ASP A 357 -7.72 -4.65 -7.56
N TYR A 358 -8.34 -5.83 -7.41
CA TYR A 358 -9.22 -6.41 -8.42
C TYR A 358 -10.42 -5.51 -8.74
N CYS A 359 -11.13 -5.01 -7.73
CA CYS A 359 -12.29 -4.13 -7.94
C CYS A 359 -11.89 -2.77 -8.53
N ILE A 360 -10.74 -2.22 -8.14
CA ILE A 360 -10.16 -1.01 -8.75
C ILE A 360 -9.83 -1.28 -10.22
N GLY A 361 -9.14 -2.39 -10.51
CA GLY A 361 -8.76 -2.79 -11.87
C GLY A 361 -9.94 -3.05 -12.80
N MET A 362 -11.11 -3.47 -12.29
CA MET A 362 -12.31 -3.64 -13.10
C MET A 362 -12.79 -2.33 -13.74
N TRP A 363 -12.55 -1.17 -13.13
CA TRP A 363 -12.89 0.12 -13.75
C TRP A 363 -11.99 0.44 -14.95
N SER A 364 -10.80 -0.15 -15.05
CA SER A 364 -9.93 0.02 -16.23
C SER A 364 -10.29 -0.89 -17.40
N ALA A 365 -11.25 -1.81 -17.22
CA ALA A 365 -11.65 -2.77 -18.25
C ALA A 365 -12.57 -2.10 -19.30
N PRO A 366 -12.33 -2.28 -20.63
CA PRO A 366 -13.16 -1.67 -21.67
C PRO A 366 -14.65 -2.03 -21.57
N GLU A 367 -14.98 -3.21 -21.07
CA GLU A 367 -16.34 -3.68 -20.82
C GLU A 367 -17.04 -3.01 -19.63
N ALA A 368 -16.38 -2.14 -18.86
CA ALA A 368 -17.02 -1.24 -17.90
C ALA A 368 -17.60 0.00 -18.59
N THR A 369 -16.99 0.47 -19.69
CA THR A 369 -17.37 1.71 -20.38
C THR A 369 -18.67 1.54 -21.19
N ARG A 370 -19.52 2.56 -21.15
CA ARG A 370 -20.76 2.70 -21.91
C ARG A 370 -20.81 4.10 -22.54
N THR A 371 -21.48 4.20 -23.69
CA THR A 371 -21.61 5.44 -24.46
C THR A 371 -23.02 5.55 -25.03
N PHE A 372 -23.59 6.76 -24.99
CA PHE A 372 -24.74 7.18 -25.81
C PHE A 372 -24.55 8.63 -26.24
N THR A 373 -25.39 9.11 -27.17
CA THR A 373 -25.44 10.53 -27.52
C THR A 373 -26.74 11.16 -27.04
N ILE A 374 -26.69 12.47 -26.75
CA ILE A 374 -27.86 13.32 -26.55
C ILE A 374 -27.88 14.31 -27.69
N THR A 375 -28.90 14.21 -28.54
CA THR A 375 -29.17 15.20 -29.60
C THR A 375 -30.07 16.30 -29.05
N GLY A 376 -29.78 17.55 -29.39
CA GLY A 376 -30.61 18.69 -28.97
C GLY A 376 -30.43 19.11 -27.51
N ALA A 377 -29.27 18.83 -26.90
CA ALA A 377 -28.93 19.27 -25.56
C ALA A 377 -28.69 20.79 -25.50
N THR A 378 -28.95 21.39 -24.34
CA THR A 378 -28.76 22.83 -24.05
C THR A 378 -28.20 23.00 -22.64
N ALA A 379 -27.93 24.25 -22.23
CA ALA A 379 -27.48 24.59 -20.87
C ALA A 379 -28.39 24.05 -19.75
N GLU A 380 -29.68 23.84 -20.03
CA GLU A 380 -30.68 23.31 -19.08
C GLU A 380 -30.78 21.77 -19.06
N THR A 381 -30.08 21.07 -19.95
CA THR A 381 -30.09 19.59 -19.97
C THR A 381 -29.38 19.05 -18.74
N GLN A 382 -30.02 18.12 -18.03
CA GLN A 382 -29.39 17.24 -17.04
C GLN A 382 -29.51 15.78 -17.47
N ILE A 383 -28.51 14.97 -17.16
CA ILE A 383 -28.47 13.53 -17.45
C ILE A 383 -28.95 12.77 -16.22
N LYS A 384 -29.83 11.79 -16.42
CA LYS A 384 -30.39 10.94 -15.35
C LYS A 384 -30.11 9.47 -15.61
N PHE A 385 -29.39 8.84 -14.70
CA PHE A 385 -29.07 7.41 -14.67
C PHE A 385 -29.90 6.72 -13.59
N LEU A 386 -30.79 5.77 -13.95
CA LEU A 386 -31.71 5.09 -13.01
C LEU A 386 -31.45 3.57 -12.98
N GLY A 387 -31.27 3.02 -11.77
CA GLY A 387 -31.14 1.58 -11.57
C GLY A 387 -32.49 0.86 -11.73
N ASN A 388 -32.77 0.39 -12.95
CA ASN A 388 -34.03 -0.18 -13.42
C ASN A 388 -35.27 0.69 -13.15
N ASP A 389 -35.85 0.65 -11.96
CA ASP A 389 -37.09 1.35 -11.61
C ASP A 389 -37.11 1.72 -10.12
N TYR A 390 -37.94 2.66 -9.70
CA TYR A 390 -38.06 3.03 -8.29
C TYR A 390 -38.70 1.94 -7.44
N ASP A 391 -39.69 1.23 -7.98
CA ASP A 391 -40.37 0.12 -7.30
C ASP A 391 -39.80 -1.22 -7.76
N LEU A 392 -38.80 -1.71 -7.02
CA LEU A 392 -38.21 -3.02 -7.24
C LEU A 392 -38.77 -4.06 -6.25
N ARG A 393 -39.96 -3.86 -5.67
CA ARG A 393 -40.51 -4.83 -4.71
C ARG A 393 -40.82 -6.17 -5.42
N PRO A 394 -40.73 -7.33 -4.72
CA PRO A 394 -41.00 -8.64 -5.32
C PRO A 394 -42.41 -8.84 -5.91
N THR A 395 -43.34 -7.92 -5.64
CA THR A 395 -44.69 -7.89 -6.21
C THR A 395 -44.74 -7.20 -7.59
N VAL A 396 -43.68 -6.52 -8.00
CA VAL A 396 -43.57 -5.73 -9.24
C VAL A 396 -42.54 -6.36 -10.18
N VAL A 397 -41.38 -6.77 -9.66
CA VAL A 397 -40.26 -7.33 -10.44
C VAL A 397 -39.89 -8.73 -9.96
N THR A 398 -39.36 -9.55 -10.87
CA THR A 398 -38.92 -10.93 -10.56
C THR A 398 -37.65 -10.96 -9.69
N ILE A 399 -36.71 -10.05 -9.92
CA ILE A 399 -35.49 -9.89 -9.13
C ILE A 399 -35.58 -8.54 -8.42
N ASN A 400 -35.70 -8.57 -7.09
CA ASN A 400 -36.04 -7.38 -6.29
C ASN A 400 -34.83 -6.48 -5.94
N LYS A 401 -33.79 -6.49 -6.77
CA LYS A 401 -32.52 -5.80 -6.54
C LYS A 401 -31.89 -5.48 -7.89
N ASN A 402 -31.45 -4.24 -8.07
CA ASN A 402 -30.76 -3.79 -9.29
C ASN A 402 -29.71 -2.73 -8.91
N ARG A 403 -28.68 -3.15 -8.15
CA ARG A 403 -27.61 -2.23 -7.75
C ARG A 403 -26.58 -2.14 -8.86
N ILE A 404 -26.44 -0.94 -9.42
CA ILE A 404 -25.42 -0.59 -10.41
C ILE A 404 -24.49 0.44 -9.77
N PHE A 405 -23.18 0.26 -9.97
CA PHE A 405 -22.17 1.25 -9.66
C PHE A 405 -21.91 2.12 -10.89
N LEU A 406 -21.66 3.42 -10.68
CA LEU A 406 -21.33 4.38 -11.74
C LEU A 406 -20.08 5.18 -11.38
N ASP A 407 -19.27 5.43 -12.38
CA ASP A 407 -18.01 6.18 -12.30
C ASP A 407 -17.62 6.79 -13.66
N ASP A 408 -16.57 7.63 -13.70
CA ASP A 408 -15.94 8.20 -14.91
C ASP A 408 -16.93 8.80 -15.92
N ILE A 409 -17.81 9.69 -15.47
CA ILE A 409 -18.82 10.34 -16.32
C ILE A 409 -18.20 11.52 -17.07
N LYS A 410 -18.09 11.38 -18.39
CA LYS A 410 -17.63 12.41 -19.33
C LYS A 410 -18.74 12.82 -20.29
N VAL A 411 -18.95 14.11 -20.49
CA VAL A 411 -19.87 14.67 -21.51
C VAL A 411 -19.12 15.60 -22.44
N GLU A 412 -19.14 15.29 -23.73
CA GLU A 412 -18.30 15.96 -24.73
C GLU A 412 -19.11 16.36 -25.97
N ILE A 413 -18.92 17.60 -26.43
CA ILE A 413 -19.55 18.17 -27.62
C ILE A 413 -19.11 17.40 -28.86
N VAL A 414 -20.09 16.97 -29.67
CA VAL A 414 -19.83 16.40 -30.99
C VAL A 414 -19.66 17.54 -31.98
N LEU A 415 -18.42 17.75 -32.44
CA LEU A 415 -18.09 18.72 -33.47
C LEU A 415 -18.74 18.34 -34.84
N PRO A 416 -19.15 19.34 -35.65
CA PRO A 416 -19.90 19.13 -36.90
C PRO A 416 -19.07 18.66 -38.10
#